data_AF-A0A259LT31-F1
#
_entry.id   AF-A0A259LT31-F1
#
_cell.length_a   1.000
_cell.length_b   1.000
_cell.length_c   1.000
_cell.angle_alpha   90.00
_cell.angle_beta   90.00
_cell.angle_gamma   90.00
#
_symmetry.space_group_name_H-M   'P 1'
#
loop_
_entity.id
_entity.type
_entity.pdbx_description
1 polymer ?
#
loop_
_entity_poly.entity_id
_entity_poly.type
_entity_poly.pdbx_seq_one_letter_code
_entity_poly.pdbx_strand_id
1 'polypeptide(L)'
;EQSTFDQQGYDTFLGAVTAYSTLGWFDDPLHTGFTDLPEDRMVALMFHELAHRVVYVDGDTAFNESFATAVELEGLRLWLAQQGDLEAFDRALRRLEHREHTLALVQNASADLASLYRQQGDLDDAVVRQRKQAMLEALARDYAELSKQFPEPGPLGVPPVTLNNARLALFQQYYQHVPAFRQLFREQAEDFDAFYQAVIALSEQPPEVRSAALAELSERFVEHF
;
A
#
# COMPACT_ATOMS: atom_id res chain seq x y z
N GLU A 1 18.31 9.94 -16.52
CA GLU A 1 18.47 10.12 -15.06
C GLU A 1 18.78 8.80 -14.35
N GLN A 2 17.96 7.75 -14.47
CA GLN A 2 18.23 6.45 -13.84
C GLN A 2 19.64 5.91 -14.09
N SER A 3 20.08 5.86 -15.36
CA SER A 3 21.42 5.40 -15.74
C SER A 3 22.56 6.15 -15.05
N THR A 4 22.36 7.43 -14.71
CA THR A 4 23.35 8.23 -13.98
C THR A 4 23.53 7.74 -12.54
N PHE A 5 22.43 7.42 -11.85
CA PHE A 5 22.46 6.86 -10.50
C PHE A 5 22.98 5.41 -10.49
N ASP A 6 22.64 4.61 -11.50
CA ASP A 6 23.17 3.25 -11.65
C ASP A 6 24.70 3.26 -11.79
N GLN A 7 25.25 4.19 -12.58
CA GLN A 7 26.70 4.36 -12.75
C GLN A 7 27.41 4.78 -11.44
N GLN A 8 26.69 5.43 -10.54
CA GLN A 8 27.18 5.80 -9.21
C GLN A 8 27.01 4.65 -8.19
N GLY A 9 26.45 3.51 -8.60
CA GLY A 9 26.29 2.32 -7.76
C GLY A 9 25.07 2.36 -6.83
N TYR A 10 24.09 3.23 -7.10
CA TYR A 10 22.83 3.25 -6.36
C TYR A 10 21.88 2.14 -6.85
N ASP A 11 21.04 1.65 -5.94
CA ASP A 11 19.87 0.88 -6.32
C ASP A 11 18.80 1.85 -6.87
N THR A 12 18.36 1.62 -8.10
CA THR A 12 17.30 2.43 -8.71
C THR A 12 16.10 1.56 -9.10
N PHE A 13 14.93 2.18 -9.18
CA PHE A 13 13.73 1.55 -9.71
C PHE A 13 12.90 2.60 -10.46
N LEU A 14 12.48 2.26 -11.67
CA LEU A 14 11.55 3.07 -12.46
C LEU A 14 10.27 2.27 -12.62
N GLY A 15 9.22 2.71 -11.93
CA GLY A 15 7.88 2.14 -12.01
C GLY A 15 6.93 3.05 -12.78
N ALA A 16 6.00 2.45 -13.52
CA ALA A 16 4.85 3.19 -14.01
C ALA A 16 3.88 3.44 -12.86
N VAL A 17 3.22 4.60 -12.87
CA VAL A 17 2.14 4.93 -11.94
C VAL A 17 0.81 4.92 -12.69
N THR A 18 -0.23 4.43 -12.02
CA THR A 18 -1.57 4.30 -12.60
C THR A 18 -2.42 5.55 -12.39
N ALA A 19 -2.08 6.32 -11.35
CA ALA A 19 -2.62 7.64 -11.05
C ALA A 19 -1.56 8.48 -10.33
N TYR A 20 -1.80 9.78 -10.26
CA TYR A 20 -1.14 10.67 -9.31
C TYR A 20 -2.16 11.73 -8.90
N SER A 21 -2.07 12.20 -7.65
CA SER A 21 -2.87 13.33 -7.19
C SER A 21 -2.00 14.55 -6.92
N THR A 22 -2.51 15.72 -7.30
CA THR A 22 -1.97 17.02 -6.89
C THR A 22 -2.59 17.52 -5.59
N LEU A 23 -3.34 16.68 -4.87
CA LEU A 23 -4.04 17.02 -3.63
C LEU A 23 -4.98 18.23 -3.79
N GLY A 24 -5.51 18.41 -5.00
CA GLY A 24 -6.43 19.49 -5.32
C GLY A 24 -5.81 20.83 -5.73
N TRP A 25 -4.50 20.90 -5.92
CA TRP A 25 -3.86 22.07 -6.53
C TRP A 25 -4.27 22.25 -8.00
N PHE A 26 -4.54 21.15 -8.70
CA PHE A 26 -5.07 21.14 -10.06
C PHE A 26 -6.17 20.09 -10.22
N ASP A 27 -6.82 20.11 -11.39
CA ASP A 27 -7.64 18.99 -11.83
C ASP A 27 -6.70 17.86 -12.25
N ASP A 28 -6.70 16.78 -11.47
CA ASP A 28 -5.84 15.62 -11.73
C ASP A 28 -6.30 14.91 -13.01
N PRO A 29 -5.42 14.71 -14.02
CA PRO A 29 -5.83 14.18 -15.31
C PRO A 29 -6.07 12.67 -15.25
N LEU A 30 -7.18 12.24 -15.84
CA LEU A 30 -7.45 10.82 -16.11
C LEU A 30 -6.69 10.39 -17.39
N HIS A 31 -5.52 9.79 -17.21
CA HIS A 31 -4.70 9.30 -18.33
C HIS A 31 -4.99 7.83 -18.67
N THR A 32 -4.44 7.32 -19.78
CA THR A 32 -4.74 5.98 -20.30
C THR A 32 -4.49 4.86 -19.29
N GLY A 33 -3.39 4.93 -18.52
CA GLY A 33 -3.13 3.97 -17.45
C GLY A 33 -4.26 3.82 -16.42
N PHE A 34 -5.01 4.91 -16.15
CA PHE A 34 -6.19 4.90 -15.28
C PHE A 34 -7.38 4.23 -15.95
N THR A 35 -7.66 4.60 -17.20
CA THR A 35 -8.85 4.14 -17.95
C THR A 35 -8.71 2.74 -18.54
N ASP A 36 -7.49 2.22 -18.64
CA ASP A 36 -7.20 0.86 -19.11
C ASP A 36 -7.41 -0.20 -18.01
N LEU A 37 -7.69 0.22 -16.78
CA LEU A 37 -8.02 -0.67 -15.68
C LEU A 37 -9.39 -1.34 -15.89
N PRO A 38 -9.55 -2.59 -15.41
CA PRO A 38 -10.88 -3.17 -15.19
C PRO A 38 -11.77 -2.23 -14.36
N GLU A 39 -13.07 -2.23 -14.65
CA GLU A 39 -14.01 -1.24 -14.11
C GLU A 39 -14.02 -1.18 -12.57
N ASP A 40 -14.00 -2.33 -11.89
CA ASP A 40 -13.93 -2.40 -10.42
C ASP A 40 -12.67 -1.71 -9.88
N ARG A 41 -11.52 -1.90 -10.54
CA ARG A 41 -10.26 -1.28 -10.16
C ARG A 41 -10.21 0.20 -10.49
N MET A 42 -10.80 0.61 -11.61
CA MET A 42 -10.89 2.02 -11.98
C MET A 42 -11.74 2.77 -10.96
N VAL A 43 -12.92 2.25 -10.61
CA VAL A 43 -13.82 2.85 -9.60
C VAL A 43 -13.17 2.88 -8.21
N ALA A 44 -12.53 1.78 -7.81
CA ALA A 44 -11.76 1.75 -6.56
C ALA A 44 -10.70 2.86 -6.52
N LEU A 45 -9.89 2.97 -7.57
CA LEU A 45 -8.85 4.00 -7.68
C LEU A 45 -9.44 5.42 -7.71
N MET A 46 -10.60 5.64 -8.32
CA MET A 46 -11.28 6.94 -8.26
C MET A 46 -11.60 7.33 -6.82
N PHE A 47 -12.15 6.40 -6.02
CA PHE A 47 -12.44 6.66 -4.62
C PHE A 47 -11.17 6.94 -3.82
N HIS A 48 -10.10 6.19 -4.08
CA HIS A 48 -8.79 6.40 -3.45
C HIS A 48 -8.26 7.83 -3.68
N GLU A 49 -8.15 8.25 -4.94
CA GLU A 49 -7.59 9.56 -5.28
C GLU A 49 -8.48 10.72 -4.81
N LEU A 50 -9.81 10.53 -4.84
CA LEU A 50 -10.74 11.52 -4.30
C LEU A 50 -10.66 11.63 -2.77
N ALA A 51 -10.36 10.55 -2.06
CA ALA A 51 -10.18 10.58 -0.61
C ALA A 51 -9.01 11.50 -0.21
N HIS A 52 -7.89 11.46 -0.93
CA HIS A 52 -6.74 12.35 -0.71
C HIS A 52 -7.09 13.84 -0.82
N ARG A 53 -8.18 14.20 -1.52
CA ARG A 53 -8.68 15.59 -1.56
C ARG A 53 -9.47 15.99 -0.33
N VAL A 54 -9.96 15.03 0.46
CA VAL A 54 -10.74 15.28 1.68
C VAL A 54 -9.79 15.51 2.86
N VAL A 55 -8.83 14.62 3.06
CA VAL A 55 -7.86 14.69 4.16
C VAL A 55 -6.48 14.30 3.66
N TYR A 56 -5.49 15.11 4.02
CA TYR A 56 -4.08 14.81 3.85
C TYR A 56 -3.28 15.37 5.02
N VAL A 57 -2.50 14.52 5.68
CA VAL A 57 -1.61 14.88 6.79
C VAL A 57 -0.17 14.88 6.31
N ASP A 58 0.48 16.05 6.35
CA ASP A 58 1.86 16.19 5.94
C ASP A 58 2.80 15.29 6.78
N GLY A 59 3.67 14.55 6.09
CA GLY A 59 4.61 13.61 6.71
C GLY A 59 4.03 12.31 7.28
N ASP A 60 2.72 12.04 7.16
CA ASP A 60 2.08 10.83 7.67
C ASP A 60 1.51 9.95 6.54
N THR A 61 2.39 9.37 5.73
CA THR A 61 2.00 8.53 4.59
C THR A 61 1.15 7.32 5.01
N ALA A 62 1.42 6.73 6.17
CA ALA A 62 0.65 5.59 6.67
C ALA A 62 -0.80 5.99 7.00
N PHE A 63 -1.03 7.17 7.58
CA PHE A 63 -2.38 7.70 7.76
C PHE A 63 -3.08 7.93 6.42
N ASN A 64 -2.44 8.66 5.50
CA ASN A 64 -3.04 9.10 4.25
C ASN A 64 -3.46 7.92 3.36
N GLU A 65 -2.55 6.98 3.12
CA GLU A 65 -2.84 5.82 2.27
C GLU A 65 -3.83 4.86 2.93
N SER A 66 -3.74 4.65 4.25
CA SER A 66 -4.72 3.80 4.95
C SER A 66 -6.12 4.39 4.92
N PHE A 67 -6.26 5.71 5.04
CA PHE A 67 -7.53 6.41 4.91
C PHE A 67 -8.09 6.28 3.50
N ALA A 68 -7.27 6.60 2.49
CA ALA A 68 -7.68 6.52 1.09
C ALA A 68 -8.09 5.10 0.68
N THR A 69 -7.34 4.08 1.11
CA THR A 69 -7.70 2.68 0.87
C THR A 69 -8.95 2.23 1.62
N ALA A 70 -9.24 2.77 2.81
CA ALA A 70 -10.50 2.48 3.48
C ALA A 70 -11.71 3.08 2.73
N VAL A 71 -11.59 4.31 2.25
CA VAL A 71 -12.60 4.95 1.39
C VAL A 71 -12.78 4.19 0.08
N GLU A 72 -11.67 3.76 -0.54
CA GLU A 72 -11.66 2.90 -1.72
C GLU A 72 -12.47 1.63 -1.50
N LEU A 73 -12.21 0.89 -0.42
CA LEU A 73 -12.88 -0.39 -0.15
C LEU A 73 -14.36 -0.20 0.16
N GLU A 74 -14.72 0.76 1.03
CA GLU A 74 -16.12 0.98 1.39
C GLU A 74 -16.93 1.59 0.24
N GLY A 75 -16.33 2.50 -0.52
CA GLY A 75 -16.93 3.06 -1.74
C GLY A 75 -17.15 1.98 -2.81
N LEU A 76 -16.13 1.14 -3.04
CA LEU A 76 -16.24 0.01 -3.97
C LEU A 76 -17.31 -0.98 -3.52
N ARG A 77 -17.38 -1.32 -2.23
CA ARG A 77 -18.40 -2.22 -1.67
C ARG A 77 -19.80 -1.72 -1.96
N LEU A 78 -20.08 -0.44 -1.65
CA LEU A 78 -21.38 0.17 -1.85
C LEU A 78 -21.75 0.29 -3.33
N TRP A 79 -20.78 0.64 -4.19
CA TRP A 79 -21.00 0.70 -5.64
C TRP A 79 -21.31 -0.69 -6.21
N LEU A 80 -20.53 -1.71 -5.87
CA LEU A 80 -20.73 -3.09 -6.32
C LEU A 80 -22.05 -3.69 -5.82
N ALA A 81 -22.48 -3.35 -4.61
CA ALA A 81 -23.79 -3.75 -4.10
C ALA A 81 -24.94 -3.21 -4.96
N GLN A 82 -24.82 -1.98 -5.47
CA GLN A 82 -25.80 -1.41 -6.39
C GLN A 82 -25.77 -2.07 -7.78
N GLN A 83 -24.61 -2.56 -8.22
CA GLN A 83 -24.47 -3.32 -9.46
C GLN A 83 -24.89 -4.80 -9.33
N GLY A 84 -25.03 -5.31 -8.10
CA GLY A 84 -25.31 -6.72 -7.84
C GLY A 84 -24.11 -7.66 -8.03
N ASP A 85 -22.87 -7.16 -7.96
CA ASP A 85 -21.63 -7.93 -8.11
C ASP A 85 -20.80 -7.92 -6.81
N LEU A 86 -21.35 -8.49 -5.73
CA LEU A 86 -20.62 -8.61 -4.47
C LEU A 86 -19.41 -9.57 -4.58
N GLU A 87 -19.41 -10.49 -5.54
CA GLU A 87 -18.25 -11.36 -5.79
C GLU A 87 -17.02 -10.56 -6.24
N ALA A 88 -17.20 -9.42 -6.91
CA ALA A 88 -16.10 -8.49 -7.21
C ALA A 88 -15.49 -7.87 -5.96
N PHE A 89 -16.29 -7.66 -4.91
CA PHE A 89 -15.77 -7.12 -3.66
C PHE A 89 -14.88 -8.15 -2.96
N ASP A 90 -15.27 -9.42 -2.97
CA ASP A 90 -14.42 -10.50 -2.46
C ASP A 90 -13.10 -10.61 -3.25
N ARG A 91 -13.10 -10.34 -4.56
CA ARG A 91 -11.86 -10.24 -5.35
C ARG A 91 -11.00 -9.09 -4.86
N ALA A 92 -11.57 -7.93 -4.54
CA ALA A 92 -10.85 -6.79 -3.99
C ALA A 92 -10.23 -7.10 -2.62
N LEU A 93 -10.98 -7.75 -1.72
CA LEU A 93 -10.46 -8.16 -0.41
C LEU A 93 -9.31 -9.18 -0.54
N ARG A 94 -9.43 -10.15 -1.46
CA ARG A 94 -8.31 -11.08 -1.74
C ARG A 94 -7.07 -10.36 -2.26
N ARG A 95 -7.21 -9.31 -3.08
CA ARG A 95 -6.05 -8.50 -3.52
C ARG A 95 -5.36 -7.82 -2.35
N LEU A 96 -6.13 -7.27 -1.41
CA LEU A 96 -5.60 -6.69 -0.18
C LEU A 96 -4.87 -7.75 0.66
N GLU A 97 -5.46 -8.93 0.84
CA GLU A 97 -4.82 -10.05 1.55
C GLU A 97 -3.49 -10.49 0.90
N HIS A 98 -3.47 -10.64 -0.43
CA HIS A 98 -2.22 -10.95 -1.16
C HIS A 98 -1.16 -9.87 -0.95
N ARG A 99 -1.57 -8.60 -0.86
CA ARG A 99 -0.69 -7.48 -0.56
C ARG A 99 -0.10 -7.60 0.86
N GLU A 100 -0.92 -7.88 1.86
CA GLU A 100 -0.46 -8.05 3.24
C GLU A 100 0.51 -9.22 3.40
N HIS A 101 0.22 -10.37 2.77
CA HIS A 101 1.15 -11.51 2.76
C HIS A 101 2.48 -11.17 2.07
N THR A 102 2.43 -10.44 0.96
CA THR A 102 3.65 -9.99 0.26
C THR A 102 4.43 -8.99 1.10
N LEU A 103 3.74 -8.13 1.84
CA LEU A 103 4.35 -7.15 2.72
C LEU A 103 5.10 -7.81 3.87
N ALA A 104 4.53 -8.86 4.48
CA ALA A 104 5.23 -9.62 5.51
C ALA A 104 6.58 -10.17 5.02
N LEU A 105 6.64 -10.68 3.78
CA LEU A 105 7.90 -11.12 3.16
C LEU A 105 8.89 -9.95 3.01
N VAL A 106 8.43 -8.81 2.49
CA VAL A 106 9.26 -7.62 2.28
C VAL A 106 9.78 -7.05 3.61
N GLN A 107 8.97 -7.06 4.67
CA GLN A 107 9.36 -6.58 5.99
C GLN A 107 10.45 -7.46 6.61
N ASN A 108 10.29 -8.78 6.55
CA ASN A 108 11.29 -9.73 7.04
C ASN A 108 12.63 -9.52 6.32
N ALA A 109 12.61 -9.46 4.98
CA ALA A 109 13.81 -9.22 4.19
C ALA A 109 14.43 -7.83 4.48
N SER A 110 13.60 -6.80 4.69
CA SER A 110 14.08 -5.45 5.03
C SER A 110 14.77 -5.44 6.40
N ALA A 111 14.25 -6.17 7.39
CA ALA A 111 14.85 -6.31 8.71
C ALA A 111 16.20 -7.06 8.64
N ASP A 112 16.29 -8.13 7.86
CA ASP A 112 17.52 -8.88 7.62
C ASP A 112 18.59 -8.03 6.93
N LEU A 113 18.19 -7.28 5.89
CA LEU A 113 19.07 -6.34 5.20
C LEU A 113 19.55 -5.23 6.13
N ALA A 114 18.67 -4.65 6.96
CA ALA A 114 19.06 -3.66 7.95
C ALA A 114 20.08 -4.22 8.96
N SER A 115 19.92 -5.49 9.36
CA SER A 115 20.88 -6.18 10.21
C SER A 115 22.24 -6.38 9.54
N LEU A 116 22.24 -6.72 8.26
CA LEU A 116 23.46 -6.82 7.44
C LEU A 116 24.17 -5.47 7.32
N TYR A 117 23.44 -4.38 7.04
CA TYR A 117 24.02 -3.05 6.85
C TYR A 117 24.65 -2.50 8.12
N ARG A 118 24.12 -2.84 9.31
CA ARG A 118 24.77 -2.51 10.59
C ARG A 118 26.16 -3.14 10.77
N GLN A 119 26.50 -4.18 10.00
CA GLN A 119 27.79 -4.89 10.06
C GLN A 119 28.79 -4.39 9.00
N GLN A 120 28.44 -3.40 8.18
CA GLN A 120 29.28 -2.94 7.05
C GLN A 120 30.65 -2.38 7.49
N GLY A 121 30.82 -1.99 8.76
CA GLY A 121 32.13 -1.60 9.31
C GLY A 121 33.05 -2.76 9.69
N ASP A 122 32.49 -3.97 9.89
CA ASP A 122 33.21 -5.16 10.34
C ASP A 122 33.45 -6.18 9.20
N LEU A 123 32.76 -6.00 8.08
CA LEU A 123 32.82 -6.88 6.91
C LEU A 123 33.36 -6.13 5.70
N ASP A 124 34.04 -6.85 4.81
CA ASP A 124 34.40 -6.32 3.50
C ASP A 124 33.14 -5.97 2.69
N ASP A 125 33.14 -4.83 2.00
CA ASP A 125 32.04 -4.35 1.15
C ASP A 125 31.63 -5.41 0.11
N ALA A 126 32.59 -6.18 -0.42
CA ALA A 126 32.31 -7.28 -1.34
C ALA A 126 31.44 -8.38 -0.70
N VAL A 127 31.69 -8.69 0.58
CA VAL A 127 30.92 -9.67 1.36
C VAL A 127 29.52 -9.14 1.66
N VAL A 128 29.41 -7.85 2.02
CA VAL A 128 28.10 -7.20 2.25
C VAL A 128 27.26 -7.24 0.97
N ARG A 129 27.84 -6.89 -0.19
CA ARG A 129 27.14 -6.93 -1.48
C ARG A 129 26.69 -8.35 -1.85
N GLN A 130 27.56 -9.35 -1.65
CA GLN A 130 27.23 -10.75 -1.90
C GLN A 130 26.06 -11.24 -1.03
N ARG A 131 26.10 -10.93 0.28
CA ARG A 131 25.03 -11.32 1.22
C ARG A 131 23.71 -10.61 0.92
N LYS A 132 23.75 -9.32 0.61
CA LYS A 132 22.59 -8.53 0.16
C LYS A 132 21.93 -9.21 -1.05
N GLN A 133 22.72 -9.55 -2.07
CA GLN A 133 22.23 -10.19 -3.28
C GLN A 133 21.56 -11.54 -2.97
N ALA A 134 22.19 -12.37 -2.13
CA ALA A 134 21.61 -13.65 -1.73
C ALA A 134 20.27 -13.51 -0.98
N MET A 135 20.13 -12.47 -0.12
CA MET A 135 18.88 -12.17 0.59
C MET A 135 17.78 -11.70 -0.37
N LEU A 136 18.10 -10.82 -1.32
CA LEU A 136 17.14 -10.36 -2.34
C LEU A 136 16.68 -11.48 -3.26
N GLU A 137 17.58 -12.40 -3.62
CA GLU A 137 17.24 -13.59 -4.40
C GLU A 137 16.39 -14.58 -3.59
N ALA A 138 16.61 -14.69 -2.28
CA ALA A 138 15.75 -15.48 -1.40
C ALA A 138 14.34 -14.89 -1.36
N LEU A 139 14.21 -13.58 -1.12
CA LEU A 139 12.92 -12.88 -1.16
C LEU A 139 12.20 -13.07 -2.50
N ALA A 140 12.93 -13.00 -3.64
CA ALA A 140 12.34 -13.22 -4.96
C ALA A 140 11.79 -14.65 -5.13
N ARG A 141 12.46 -15.67 -4.54
CA ARG A 141 11.97 -17.06 -4.54
C ARG A 141 10.77 -17.24 -3.62
N ASP A 142 10.81 -16.66 -2.42
CA ASP A 142 9.71 -16.74 -1.45
C ASP A 142 8.45 -16.06 -2.00
N TYR A 143 8.61 -14.90 -2.63
CA TYR A 143 7.53 -14.23 -3.36
C TYR A 143 7.02 -15.08 -4.54
N ALA A 144 7.91 -15.71 -5.30
CA ALA A 144 7.50 -16.60 -6.39
C ALA A 144 6.65 -17.76 -5.87
N GLU A 145 7.01 -18.37 -4.74
CA GLU A 145 6.21 -19.43 -4.10
C GLU A 145 4.85 -18.90 -3.64
N LEU A 146 4.84 -17.80 -2.90
CA LEU A 146 3.61 -17.14 -2.43
C LEU A 146 2.67 -16.82 -3.59
N SER A 147 3.20 -16.28 -4.69
CA SER A 147 2.38 -15.81 -5.82
C SER A 147 1.74 -16.92 -6.66
N LYS A 148 2.14 -18.20 -6.49
CA LYS A 148 1.52 -19.32 -7.21
C LYS A 148 0.04 -19.49 -6.89
N GLN A 149 -0.39 -19.06 -5.71
CA GLN A 149 -1.78 -19.17 -5.27
C GLN A 149 -2.63 -17.98 -5.73
N PHE A 150 -2.02 -16.94 -6.29
CA PHE A 150 -2.74 -15.74 -6.71
C PHE A 150 -3.42 -15.97 -8.07
N PRO A 151 -4.70 -15.55 -8.23
CA PRO A 151 -5.43 -15.70 -9.48
C PRO A 151 -4.96 -14.73 -10.57
N GLU A 152 -4.13 -13.75 -10.22
CA GLU A 152 -3.65 -12.65 -11.05
C GLU A 152 -2.23 -12.27 -10.63
N PRO A 153 -1.49 -11.46 -11.44
CA PRO A 153 -0.16 -10.99 -11.05
C PRO A 153 -0.17 -10.36 -9.65
N GLY A 154 0.74 -10.83 -8.80
CA GLY A 154 0.83 -10.37 -7.41
C GLY A 154 1.40 -8.95 -7.28
N PRO A 155 1.49 -8.44 -6.03
CA PRO A 155 1.89 -7.06 -5.75
C PRO A 155 3.29 -6.65 -6.22
N LEU A 156 4.23 -7.60 -6.33
CA LEU A 156 5.57 -7.35 -6.91
C LEU A 156 5.62 -7.74 -8.40
N GLY A 157 4.48 -7.92 -9.06
CA GLY A 157 4.39 -8.34 -10.46
C GLY A 157 4.58 -9.85 -10.66
N VAL A 158 4.74 -10.25 -11.91
CA VAL A 158 4.88 -11.67 -12.30
C VAL A 158 6.33 -12.14 -12.08
N PRO A 159 6.57 -13.23 -11.33
CA PRO A 159 7.90 -13.83 -11.24
C PRO A 159 8.43 -14.33 -12.60
N PRO A 160 9.76 -14.36 -12.80
CA PRO A 160 10.81 -13.97 -11.86
C PRO A 160 10.89 -12.45 -11.69
N VAL A 161 11.00 -12.00 -10.44
CA VAL A 161 11.15 -10.59 -10.10
C VAL A 161 12.59 -10.26 -9.73
N THR A 162 13.08 -9.11 -10.18
CA THR A 162 14.34 -8.53 -9.69
C THR A 162 14.03 -7.53 -8.59
N LEU A 163 14.66 -7.70 -7.43
CA LEU A 163 14.43 -6.88 -6.24
C LEU A 163 15.72 -6.16 -5.85
N ASN A 164 15.59 -4.95 -5.31
CA ASN A 164 16.67 -4.13 -4.77
C ASN A 164 16.13 -3.22 -3.66
N ASN A 165 17.00 -2.46 -2.99
CA ASN A 165 16.58 -1.61 -1.87
C ASN A 165 15.52 -0.57 -2.28
N ALA A 166 15.64 0.02 -3.48
CA ALA A 166 14.67 1.00 -3.97
C ALA A 166 13.26 0.40 -4.11
N ARG A 167 13.18 -0.83 -4.63
CA ARG A 167 11.90 -1.53 -4.81
C ARG A 167 11.29 -1.98 -3.48
N LEU A 168 12.11 -2.43 -2.54
CA LEU A 168 11.65 -2.78 -1.19
C LEU A 168 11.15 -1.54 -0.45
N ALA A 169 11.87 -0.42 -0.52
CA ALA A 169 11.51 0.84 0.12
C ALA A 169 10.16 1.37 -0.39
N LEU A 170 9.91 1.32 -1.70
CA LEU A 170 8.63 1.72 -2.29
C LEU A 170 7.46 0.81 -1.87
N PHE A 171 7.72 -0.45 -1.54
CA PHE A 171 6.69 -1.39 -1.13
C PHE A 171 6.32 -1.29 0.36
N GLN A 172 7.12 -0.57 1.16
CA GLN A 172 6.92 -0.46 2.62
C GLN A 172 5.53 0.08 3.01
N GLN A 173 5.15 -0.23 4.24
CA GLN A 173 3.76 -0.28 4.70
C GLN A 173 3.14 1.11 4.86
N TYR A 174 2.07 1.36 4.09
CA TYR A 174 1.17 2.50 4.31
C TYR A 174 -0.29 2.10 4.60
N TYR A 175 -0.58 0.79 4.68
CA TYR A 175 -1.95 0.25 4.78
C TYR A 175 -2.32 -0.30 6.17
N GLN A 176 -1.44 -0.13 7.17
CA GLN A 176 -1.61 -0.71 8.50
C GLN A 176 -2.86 -0.23 9.25
N HIS A 177 -3.41 0.95 8.90
CA HIS A 177 -4.57 1.54 9.55
C HIS A 177 -5.87 1.36 8.74
N VAL A 178 -5.85 0.60 7.63
CA VAL A 178 -7.07 0.33 6.85
C VAL A 178 -8.19 -0.25 7.72
N PRO A 179 -7.93 -1.26 8.59
CA PRO A 179 -8.97 -1.77 9.50
C PRO A 179 -9.54 -0.68 10.43
N ALA A 180 -8.69 0.23 10.93
CA ALA A 180 -9.11 1.32 11.81
C ALA A 180 -10.11 2.26 11.15
N PHE A 181 -9.81 2.70 9.93
CA PHE A 181 -10.69 3.61 9.20
C PHE A 181 -12.00 2.94 8.78
N ARG A 182 -11.96 1.67 8.39
CA ARG A 182 -13.19 0.90 8.08
C ARG A 182 -14.03 0.67 9.34
N GLN A 183 -13.40 0.47 10.51
CA GLN A 183 -14.12 0.44 11.78
C GLN A 183 -14.74 1.80 12.11
N LEU A 184 -14.00 2.90 11.95
CA LEU A 184 -14.51 4.25 12.18
C LEU A 184 -15.71 4.56 11.28
N PHE A 185 -15.67 4.16 10.01
CA PHE A 185 -16.81 4.30 9.09
C PHE A 185 -18.07 3.58 9.61
N ARG A 186 -17.92 2.38 10.16
CA ARG A 186 -19.05 1.64 10.78
C ARG A 186 -19.58 2.34 12.03
N GLU A 187 -18.73 2.94 12.85
CA GLU A 187 -19.17 3.72 14.02
C GLU A 187 -19.96 4.96 13.64
N GLN A 188 -19.69 5.51 12.45
CA GLN A 188 -20.47 6.60 11.86
C GLN A 188 -21.67 6.10 11.05
N ALA A 189 -22.15 4.87 11.31
CA ALA A 189 -23.31 4.26 10.65
C ALA A 189 -23.21 4.20 9.12
N GLU A 190 -21.98 4.02 8.60
CA GLU A 190 -21.68 3.98 7.16
C GLU A 190 -22.06 5.28 6.42
N ASP A 191 -22.08 6.42 7.13
CA ASP A 191 -22.29 7.74 6.57
C ASP A 191 -20.94 8.41 6.23
N PHE A 192 -20.70 8.68 4.95
CA PHE A 192 -19.42 9.26 4.50
C PHE A 192 -19.19 10.68 5.02
N ASP A 193 -20.24 11.50 5.14
CA ASP A 193 -20.07 12.87 5.61
C ASP A 193 -19.64 12.87 7.09
N ALA A 194 -20.31 12.08 7.93
CA ALA A 194 -19.95 11.90 9.33
C ALA A 194 -18.58 11.25 9.50
N PHE A 195 -18.27 10.25 8.67
CA PHE A 195 -16.95 9.62 8.63
C PHE A 195 -15.83 10.59 8.30
N TYR A 196 -15.99 11.42 7.26
CA TYR A 196 -15.00 12.41 6.89
C TYR A 196 -14.78 13.45 7.99
N GLN A 197 -15.84 13.92 8.66
CA GLN A 197 -15.69 14.80 9.81
C GLN A 197 -14.90 14.13 10.96
N ALA A 198 -15.15 12.84 11.22
CA ALA A 198 -14.41 12.10 12.23
C ALA A 198 -12.92 11.92 11.85
N VAL A 199 -12.61 11.63 10.58
CA VAL A 199 -11.23 11.53 10.08
C VAL A 199 -10.51 12.88 10.13
N ILE A 200 -11.18 13.98 9.79
CA ILE A 200 -10.64 15.35 9.93
C ILE A 200 -10.30 15.63 11.40
N ALA A 201 -11.23 15.37 12.32
CA ALA A 201 -10.98 15.58 13.75
C ALA A 201 -9.81 14.71 14.28
N LEU A 202 -9.66 13.49 13.75
CA LEU A 202 -8.56 12.59 14.06
C LEU A 202 -7.23 13.08 13.48
N SER A 203 -7.24 13.65 12.27
CA SER A 203 -6.04 14.16 11.58
C SER A 203 -5.41 15.36 12.31
N GLU A 204 -6.22 16.16 12.99
CA GLU A 204 -5.81 17.29 13.83
C GLU A 204 -5.19 16.89 15.18
N GLN A 205 -5.30 15.61 15.58
CA GLN A 205 -4.71 15.13 16.84
C GLN A 205 -3.19 15.02 16.76
N PRO A 206 -2.47 15.13 17.90
CA PRO A 206 -1.05 14.81 17.97
C PRO A 206 -0.77 13.38 17.48
N PRO A 207 0.38 13.12 16.83
CA PRO A 207 0.68 11.81 16.25
C PRO A 207 0.50 10.63 17.20
N GLU A 208 0.94 10.76 18.47
CA GLU A 208 0.80 9.69 19.47
C GLU A 208 -0.66 9.37 19.79
N VAL A 209 -1.50 10.40 19.92
CA VAL A 209 -2.95 10.25 20.20
C VAL A 209 -3.63 9.61 19.00
N ARG A 210 -3.29 10.08 17.79
CA ARG A 210 -3.82 9.54 16.54
C ARG A 210 -3.45 8.07 16.36
N SER A 211 -2.19 7.71 16.54
CA SER A 211 -1.73 6.32 16.43
C SER A 211 -2.41 5.40 17.45
N ALA A 212 -2.59 5.85 18.70
CA ALA A 212 -3.29 5.08 19.73
C ALA A 212 -4.76 4.84 19.36
N ALA A 213 -5.47 5.88 18.90
CA ALA A 213 -6.85 5.76 18.48
C ALA A 213 -7.01 4.81 17.28
N LEU A 214 -6.12 4.90 16.29
CA LEU A 214 -6.12 3.99 15.14
C LEU A 214 -5.82 2.55 15.55
N ALA A 215 -4.93 2.31 16.52
CA ALA A 215 -4.68 0.97 17.03
C ALA A 215 -5.94 0.37 17.70
N GLU A 216 -6.61 1.13 18.56
CA GLU A 216 -7.84 0.70 19.22
C GLU A 216 -8.98 0.42 18.20
N LEU A 217 -9.11 1.25 17.18
CA LEU A 217 -10.07 1.03 16.10
C LEU A 217 -9.74 -0.25 15.31
N SER A 218 -8.47 -0.47 14.96
CA SER A 218 -8.05 -1.68 14.26
C SER A 218 -8.34 -2.96 15.03
N GLU A 219 -8.13 -2.97 16.36
CA GLU A 219 -8.41 -4.14 17.21
C GLU A 219 -9.88 -4.54 17.25
N ARG A 220 -10.78 -3.57 17.04
CA ARG A 220 -12.24 -3.79 17.04
C ARG A 220 -12.79 -4.14 15.68
N PHE A 221 -12.00 -4.00 14.62
CA PHE A 221 -12.44 -4.32 13.27
C PHE A 221 -12.55 -5.83 13.08
N VAL A 222 -13.73 -6.29 12.72
CA VAL A 222 -13.98 -7.67 12.27
C VAL A 222 -14.58 -7.61 10.88
N GLU A 223 -13.93 -8.19 9.88
CA GLU A 223 -14.54 -8.32 8.56
C GLU A 223 -15.75 -9.25 8.65
N HIS A 224 -16.94 -8.73 8.33
CA HIS A 224 -18.17 -9.51 8.33
C HIS A 224 -18.68 -9.57 6.88
N PHE A 225 -18.95 -10.79 6.41
CA PHE A 225 -19.61 -11.08 5.13
C PHE A 225 -21.12 -11.22 5.33
#